data_AF-A0A7K2VUG1-F1
#
_entry.id   AF-A0A7K2VUG1-F1
#
_cell.length_a   1.000
_cell.length_b   1.000
_cell.length_c   1.000
_cell.angle_alpha   90.00
_cell.angle_beta   90.00
_cell.angle_gamma   90.00
#
_symmetry.space_group_name_H-M   'P 1'
#
loop_
_entity.id
_entity.type
_entity.pdbx_description
1 polymer ?
#
loop_
_entity_poly.entity_id
_entity_poly.type
_entity_poly.pdbx_seq_one_letter_code
_entity_poly.pdbx_strand_id
1 'polypeptide(L)'
;AEAIAAHEPAYGDIAQAPDPADPGRLLLGPLYGPAAAGFHLDAVYSALFVRPVLGAAGLVRFLDREVVDTYVRGAAALPRLLGAAVRRAQTGNVQTYVSALLAGTVVLTVAVLLVASGV
;
A
#
# COMPACT_ATOMS: atom_id res chain seq x y z
N ALA A 1 22.04 -6.57 4.69
CA ALA A 1 21.72 -6.77 3.26
C ALA A 1 22.68 -6.01 2.35
N GLU A 2 23.07 -4.78 2.70
CA GLU A 2 23.97 -3.91 1.92
C GLU A 2 25.40 -4.48 1.74
N ALA A 3 25.90 -5.25 2.70
CA ALA A 3 27.25 -5.84 2.64
C ALA A 3 27.46 -6.89 1.52
N ILE A 4 26.38 -7.51 1.02
CA ILE A 4 26.46 -8.48 -0.09
C ILE A 4 26.51 -7.74 -1.44
N ALA A 5 25.85 -6.58 -1.54
CA ALA A 5 25.82 -5.79 -2.78
C ALA A 5 27.11 -5.01 -3.05
N ALA A 6 27.90 -4.73 -2.01
CA ALA A 6 29.16 -3.98 -2.10
C ALA A 6 30.40 -4.86 -2.37
N HIS A 7 30.24 -6.18 -2.47
CA HIS A 7 31.37 -7.08 -2.73
C HIS A 7 31.67 -7.09 -4.23
N GLU A 8 32.69 -6.34 -4.63
CA GLU A 8 33.23 -6.38 -6.00
C GLU A 8 33.80 -7.78 -6.25
N PRO A 9 33.25 -8.55 -7.20
CA PRO A 9 33.63 -9.94 -7.39
C PRO A 9 35.09 -10.01 -7.84
N ALA A 10 35.93 -10.71 -7.07
CA ALA A 10 37.38 -10.81 -7.27
C ALA A 10 37.78 -11.46 -8.62
N TYR A 11 36.85 -12.20 -9.22
CA TYR A 11 36.88 -12.63 -10.60
C TYR A 11 35.64 -12.01 -11.23
N GLY A 12 35.77 -11.31 -12.36
CA GLY A 12 34.61 -10.74 -13.07
C GLY A 12 33.59 -11.82 -13.47
N ASP A 13 32.56 -11.44 -14.22
CA ASP A 13 31.54 -12.39 -14.66
C ASP A 13 32.16 -13.58 -15.41
N ILE A 14 32.13 -14.75 -14.77
CA ILE A 14 32.67 -16.02 -15.29
C ILE A 14 32.01 -16.43 -16.60
N ALA A 15 30.79 -15.95 -16.88
CA ALA A 15 30.13 -16.18 -18.16
C ALA A 15 30.76 -15.38 -19.33
N GLN A 16 31.57 -14.35 -19.04
CA GLN A 16 32.21 -13.49 -20.04
C GLN A 16 33.74 -13.64 -20.11
N ALA A 17 34.33 -14.55 -19.34
CA ALA A 17 35.76 -14.81 -19.39
C ALA A 17 36.15 -15.33 -20.80
N PRO A 18 37.11 -14.72 -21.52
CA PRO A 18 37.50 -15.18 -22.85
C PRO A 18 38.24 -16.52 -22.74
N ASP A 19 37.52 -17.62 -22.96
CA ASP A 19 38.12 -18.96 -23.05
C ASP A 19 38.42 -19.31 -24.52
N PRO A 20 39.70 -19.37 -24.93
CA PRO A 20 40.07 -19.75 -26.30
C PRO A 20 39.67 -21.19 -26.67
N ALA A 21 39.30 -22.03 -25.71
CA ALA A 21 38.82 -23.41 -25.92
C ALA A 21 37.29 -23.55 -25.83
N ASP A 22 36.53 -22.45 -25.85
CA ASP A 22 35.06 -22.51 -25.70
C ASP A 22 34.38 -23.32 -26.83
N PRO A 23 33.80 -24.49 -26.51
CA PRO A 23 33.10 -25.31 -27.49
C PRO A 23 31.89 -24.60 -28.08
N GLY A 24 31.30 -23.63 -27.38
CA GLY A 24 30.16 -22.84 -27.85
C GLY A 24 30.50 -22.04 -29.12
N ARG A 25 31.74 -21.53 -29.24
CA ARG A 25 32.18 -20.74 -30.39
C ARG A 25 32.36 -21.60 -31.65
N LEU A 26 32.76 -22.86 -31.48
CA LEU A 26 32.89 -23.85 -32.54
C LEU A 26 31.55 -24.46 -32.96
N LEU A 27 30.64 -24.69 -31.99
CA LEU A 27 29.34 -25.33 -32.22
C LEU A 27 28.28 -24.35 -32.76
N LEU A 28 28.30 -23.08 -32.34
CA LEU A 28 27.25 -22.10 -32.66
C LEU A 28 27.66 -21.14 -33.80
N GLY A 29 28.95 -21.03 -34.12
CA GLY A 29 29.45 -20.19 -35.21
C GLY A 29 28.88 -18.76 -35.17
N PRO A 30 28.13 -18.29 -36.20
CA PRO A 30 27.55 -16.94 -36.23
C PRO A 30 26.47 -16.70 -35.16
N LEU A 31 25.87 -17.77 -34.61
CA LEU A 31 24.88 -17.68 -33.52
C LEU A 31 25.52 -17.55 -32.13
N TYR A 32 26.85 -17.65 -32.03
CA TYR A 32 27.56 -17.48 -30.77
C TYR A 32 27.35 -16.09 -30.18
N GLY A 33 27.32 -15.03 -30.99
CA GLY A 33 27.13 -13.65 -30.51
C GLY A 33 25.80 -13.46 -29.76
N PRO A 34 24.65 -13.80 -30.38
CA PRO A 34 23.35 -13.77 -29.70
C PRO A 34 23.27 -14.73 -28.52
N ALA A 35 23.81 -15.95 -28.64
CA ALA A 35 23.78 -16.95 -27.57
C ALA A 35 24.60 -16.54 -26.35
N ALA A 36 25.76 -15.91 -26.55
CA ALA A 36 26.59 -15.33 -25.50
C ALA A 36 25.88 -14.18 -24.76
N ALA A 37 24.94 -13.51 -25.42
CA ALA A 37 24.04 -12.52 -24.80
C ALA A 37 22.72 -13.14 -24.27
N GLY A 38 22.63 -14.47 -24.14
CA GLY A 38 21.42 -15.16 -23.66
C GLY A 38 20.22 -15.03 -24.61
N PHE A 39 20.46 -14.83 -25.91
CA PHE A 39 19.46 -14.56 -26.94
C PHE A 39 18.54 -13.35 -26.66
N HIS A 40 18.96 -12.43 -25.78
CA HIS A 40 18.14 -11.32 -25.29
C HIS A 40 16.82 -11.75 -24.63
N LEU A 41 16.68 -13.02 -24.24
CA LEU A 41 15.46 -13.53 -23.62
C LEU A 41 15.17 -12.82 -22.30
N ASP A 42 16.23 -12.49 -21.55
CA ASP A 42 16.13 -11.70 -20.32
C ASP A 42 15.58 -10.29 -20.57
N ALA A 43 16.01 -9.63 -21.65
CA ALA A 43 15.50 -8.30 -22.01
C ALA A 43 14.02 -8.36 -22.41
N VAL A 44 13.61 -9.41 -23.15
CA VAL A 44 12.21 -9.64 -23.53
C VAL A 44 11.36 -9.95 -22.29
N TYR A 45 11.82 -10.83 -21.40
CA TYR A 45 11.12 -11.16 -20.16
C TYR A 45 11.00 -9.93 -19.24
N SER A 46 12.07 -9.16 -19.13
CA SER A 46 12.09 -7.91 -18.38
C SER A 46 11.10 -6.89 -18.93
N ALA A 47 10.99 -6.77 -20.26
CA ALA A 47 10.06 -5.84 -20.90
C ALA A 47 8.59 -6.30 -20.82
N LEU A 48 8.33 -7.59 -20.98
CA LEU A 48 6.97 -8.14 -21.05
C LEU A 48 6.36 -8.44 -19.67
N PHE A 49 7.18 -8.79 -18.67
CA PHE A 49 6.69 -9.23 -17.37
C PHE A 49 7.21 -8.33 -16.24
N VAL A 50 8.52 -8.17 -16.10
CA VAL A 50 9.10 -7.48 -14.92
C VAL A 50 8.68 -6.00 -14.87
N ARG A 51 8.93 -5.25 -15.94
CA ARG A 51 8.63 -3.81 -16.00
C ARG A 51 7.13 -3.52 -15.81
N PRO A 52 6.19 -4.22 -16.48
CA PRO A 52 4.77 -4.03 -16.24
C PRO A 52 4.34 -4.36 -14.81
N VAL A 53 4.84 -5.46 -14.23
CA VAL A 53 4.50 -5.86 -12.85
C VAL A 53 4.99 -4.82 -11.84
N LEU A 54 6.23 -4.32 -12.01
CA LEU A 54 6.76 -3.26 -11.15
C LEU A 54 5.99 -1.94 -11.33
N GLY A 55 5.57 -1.62 -12.55
CA GLY A 55 4.71 -0.47 -12.84
C GLY A 55 3.35 -0.59 -12.15
N ALA A 56 2.70 -1.75 -12.25
CA ALA A 56 1.43 -2.04 -11.58
C ALA A 56 1.55 -1.97 -10.06
N ALA A 57 2.62 -2.52 -9.48
CA ALA A 57 2.89 -2.41 -8.05
C ALA A 57 3.06 -0.93 -7.61
N GLY A 58 3.70 -0.12 -8.43
CA GLY A 58 3.79 1.33 -8.23
C GLY A 58 2.42 2.02 -8.21
N LEU A 59 1.55 1.68 -9.16
CA LEU A 59 0.19 2.20 -9.24
C LEU A 59 -0.66 1.79 -8.04
N VAL A 60 -0.60 0.52 -7.62
CA VAL A 60 -1.31 0.03 -6.44
C VAL A 60 -0.86 0.79 -5.19
N ARG A 61 0.46 0.97 -5.01
CA ARG A 61 0.99 1.74 -3.88
C ARG A 61 0.52 3.19 -3.89
N PHE A 62 0.44 3.81 -5.06
CA PHE A 62 -0.08 5.16 -5.20
C PHE A 62 -1.57 5.22 -4.84
N LEU A 63 -2.39 4.30 -5.36
CA LEU A 63 -3.82 4.27 -5.05
C LEU A 63 -4.07 4.04 -3.55
N ASP A 64 -3.33 3.15 -2.91
CA ASP A 64 -3.44 2.93 -1.46
C ASP A 64 -3.11 4.21 -0.67
N ARG A 65 -1.99 4.84 -0.99
CA ARG A 65 -1.53 6.04 -0.29
C ARG A 65 -2.41 7.27 -0.52
N GLU A 66 -2.93 7.47 -1.72
CA GLU A 66 -3.68 8.68 -2.04
C GLU A 66 -5.18 8.50 -1.84
N VAL A 67 -5.73 7.32 -2.12
CA VAL A 67 -7.17 7.07 -2.01
C VAL A 67 -7.51 6.47 -0.66
N VAL A 68 -6.89 5.34 -0.29
CA VAL A 68 -7.27 4.60 0.92
C VAL A 68 -6.90 5.40 2.16
N ASP A 69 -5.67 5.90 2.26
CA ASP A 69 -5.25 6.67 3.43
C ASP A 69 -6.02 7.99 3.58
N THR A 70 -6.36 8.67 2.47
CA THR A 70 -7.24 9.86 2.51
C THR A 70 -8.62 9.51 3.01
N TYR A 71 -9.20 8.40 2.55
CA TYR A 71 -10.51 7.94 3.00
C TYR A 71 -10.50 7.59 4.49
N VAL A 72 -9.48 6.88 4.97
CA VAL A 72 -9.31 6.53 6.37
C VAL A 72 -9.14 7.79 7.23
N ARG A 73 -8.30 8.74 6.82
CA ARG A 73 -8.13 10.02 7.52
C ARG A 73 -9.42 10.83 7.55
N GLY A 74 -10.19 10.82 6.46
CA GLY A 74 -11.51 11.44 6.38
C GLY A 74 -12.52 10.79 7.34
N ALA A 75 -12.61 9.46 7.32
CA ALA A 75 -13.48 8.70 8.22
C ALA A 75 -13.12 8.94 9.70
N ALA A 76 -11.84 9.13 10.02
CA ALA A 76 -11.39 9.45 11.36
C ALA A 76 -11.74 10.89 11.81
N ALA A 77 -12.07 11.81 10.90
CA ALA A 77 -12.37 13.20 11.26
C ALA A 77 -13.67 13.31 12.06
N LEU A 78 -14.71 12.59 11.67
CA LEU A 78 -16.03 12.65 12.31
C LEU A 78 -15.99 12.28 13.81
N PRO A 79 -15.49 11.11 14.23
CA PRO A 79 -15.40 10.76 15.65
C PRO A 79 -14.47 11.70 16.43
N ARG A 80 -13.44 12.27 15.80
CA ARG A 80 -12.55 13.27 16.44
C ARG A 80 -13.30 14.57 16.73
N LEU A 81 -14.10 15.05 15.77
CA LEU A 81 -14.95 16.22 15.94
C LEU A 81 -16.03 15.98 17.00
N LEU A 82 -16.70 14.83 16.97
CA LEU A 82 -17.67 14.44 18.00
C LEU A 82 -17.03 14.39 19.39
N GLY A 83 -15.87 13.75 19.52
CA GLY A 83 -15.12 13.73 20.78
C GLY A 83 -14.71 15.12 21.25
N ALA A 84 -14.34 16.03 20.34
CA ALA A 84 -14.03 17.42 20.68
C ALA A 84 -15.26 18.20 21.14
N ALA A 85 -16.40 18.02 20.47
CA ALA A 85 -17.67 18.62 20.86
C ALA A 85 -18.13 18.12 22.23
N VAL A 86 -18.07 16.81 22.48
CA VAL A 86 -18.39 16.21 23.78
C VAL A 86 -17.47 16.73 24.88
N ARG A 87 -16.15 16.81 24.63
CA ARG A 87 -15.21 17.41 25.59
C ARG A 87 -15.56 18.86 25.92
N ARG A 88 -16.00 19.64 24.92
CA ARG A 88 -16.41 21.03 25.13
C ARG A 88 -17.74 21.16 25.89
N ALA A 89 -18.62 20.18 25.76
CA ALA A 89 -19.88 20.12 26.51
C ALA A 89 -19.69 19.74 27.99
N GLN A 90 -18.54 19.16 28.37
CA GLN A 90 -18.20 18.93 29.78
C GLN A 90 -17.78 20.24 30.44
N THR A 91 -18.75 21.01 30.92
CA THR A 91 -18.55 22.32 31.57
C THR A 91 -18.26 22.20 33.08
N GLY A 92 -18.28 20.98 33.65
CA GLY A 92 -18.10 20.74 35.09
C GLY A 92 -19.30 21.15 35.96
N ASN A 93 -20.36 21.70 35.36
CA ASN A 93 -21.57 22.12 36.06
C ASN A 93 -22.58 20.98 36.16
N VAL A 94 -22.75 20.39 37.35
CA VAL A 94 -23.68 19.29 37.63
C VAL A 94 -25.12 19.58 37.16
N GLN A 95 -25.58 20.83 37.26
CA GLN A 95 -26.93 21.22 36.82
C GLN A 95 -27.13 21.02 35.31
N THR A 96 -26.08 21.20 34.50
CA THR A 96 -26.12 20.96 33.05
C THR A 96 -26.28 19.47 32.73
N TYR A 97 -25.68 18.59 33.53
CA TYR A 97 -25.84 17.15 33.38
C TYR A 97 -27.26 16.71 33.75
N VAL A 98 -27.81 17.24 34.86
CA VAL A 98 -29.16 16.90 35.32
C VAL A 98 -30.23 17.40 34.34
N SER A 99 -30.09 18.62 33.81
CA SER A 99 -31.04 19.14 32.81
C SER A 99 -30.98 18.35 31.50
N ALA A 100 -29.78 17.97 31.05
CA ALA A 100 -29.60 17.11 29.87
C ALA A 100 -30.20 15.72 30.08
N LEU A 101 -30.04 15.11 31.27
CA LEU A 101 -30.62 13.81 31.61
C LEU A 101 -32.17 13.85 31.60
N LEU A 102 -32.76 14.87 32.22
CA LEU A 102 -34.21 15.06 32.21
C LEU A 102 -34.74 15.26 30.80
N ALA A 103 -34.12 16.15 30.02
CA ALA A 103 -34.50 16.38 28.63
C ALA A 103 -34.38 15.10 27.78
N GLY A 104 -33.29 14.35 27.93
CA GLY A 104 -33.07 13.07 27.25
C GLY A 104 -34.12 12.01 27.60
N THR A 105 -34.50 11.94 28.87
CA THR A 105 -35.55 11.01 29.35
C THR A 105 -36.90 11.34 28.73
N VAL A 106 -37.28 12.62 28.68
CA VAL A 106 -38.53 13.06 28.05
C VAL A 106 -38.53 12.72 26.56
N VAL A 107 -37.45 13.02 25.83
CA VAL A 107 -37.32 12.70 24.41
C VAL A 107 -37.44 11.20 24.15
N LEU A 108 -36.73 10.36 24.92
CA LEU A 108 -36.82 8.90 24.80
C LEU A 108 -38.23 8.39 25.09
N THR A 109 -38.89 8.93 26.11
CA THR A 109 -40.26 8.55 26.46
C THR A 109 -41.22 8.86 25.31
N VAL A 110 -41.13 10.06 24.72
CA VAL A 110 -41.93 10.46 23.56
C VAL A 110 -41.63 9.58 22.36
N ALA A 111 -40.35 9.32 22.05
CA ALA A 111 -39.96 8.46 20.94
C ALA A 111 -40.51 7.03 21.08
N VAL A 112 -40.43 6.44 22.28
CA VAL A 112 -41.00 5.12 22.57
C VAL A 112 -42.51 5.14 22.42
N LEU A 113 -43.20 6.16 22.93
CA LEU A 113 -44.64 6.30 22.80
C LEU A 113 -45.06 6.39 21.32
N LEU A 114 -44.36 7.18 20.51
CA LEU A 114 -44.62 7.29 19.07
C LEU A 114 -44.47 5.92 18.39
N VAL A 115 -43.34 5.24 18.61
CA VAL A 115 -43.08 3.90 18.05
C VAL A 115 -44.13 2.88 18.51
N ALA A 116 -44.52 2.89 19.79
CA ALA A 116 -45.49 1.95 20.35
C ALA A 116 -46.92 2.23 19.92
N SER A 117 -47.27 3.50 19.67
CA SER A 117 -48.60 3.92 19.22
C SER A 117 -48.82 3.76 17.70
N GLY A 118 -47.77 3.43 16.94
CA GLY A 118 -47.88 3.14 15.51
C GLY A 118 -48.20 4.37 14.64
N VAL A 119 -47.93 5.58 15.15
CA VAL A 119 -47.95 6.84 14.38
C VAL A 119 -46.60 7.06 13.71
#